data_AF-K7G469-F1
#
_entry.id   AF-K7G469-F1
#
_cell.length_a   1.000
_cell.length_b   1.000
_cell.length_c   1.000
_cell.angle_alpha   90.00
_cell.angle_beta   90.00
_cell.angle_gamma   90.00
#
_symmetry.space_group_name_H-M   'P 1'
#
loop_
_entity.id
_entity.type
_entity.pdbx_description
1 polymer ?
#
loop_
_entity_poly.entity_id
_entity_poly.type
_entity_poly.pdbx_seq_one_letter_code
_entity_poly.pdbx_strand_id
1 'polypeptide(L)'
;MEKVSEALFLWFTQQRDKGPITGPILQEKALSFQKEFNEEEPDFMASVGWLDRWKKYRLRQLSICGEKLSANREGFLKFKANCHCLTENEGLSGEQIYNYDETGLNYKMLPSKTLASWAEASAPGKERVTILACSNATGNHKLRLTFIGKAKNPRAFKNIAPTALPVSYKNHRNAWMDSGISRGWFFNAFLPSVEQFLNSLNLPRKAILVIDNEPSQPREDELIRGDIRVIFLPPNITSLCQPVDQDVLEVLKKKYRHKLLTTLIEVIDDRNGMLDKLRTVNLKDVVYWIAQSWEQIEMQTLARSWRKLL
;
A
#
# COMPACT_ATOMS: atom_id res chain seq x y z
N MET A 1 -23.48 26.98 20.63
CA MET A 1 -22.78 25.90 19.88
C MET A 1 -21.30 26.15 19.56
N GLU A 2 -20.89 27.32 19.07
CA GLU A 2 -19.48 27.56 18.67
C GLU A 2 -18.50 27.55 19.85
N LYS A 3 -18.90 28.10 21.01
CA LYS A 3 -18.11 28.09 22.26
C LYS A 3 -17.81 26.67 22.78
N VAL A 4 -18.80 25.77 22.78
CA VAL A 4 -18.60 24.35 23.15
C VAL A 4 -17.64 23.66 22.18
N SER A 5 -17.80 23.92 20.89
CA SER A 5 -16.94 23.36 19.84
C SER A 5 -15.46 23.77 20.03
N GLU A 6 -15.20 25.02 20.40
CA GLU A 6 -13.86 25.56 20.63
C GLU A 6 -13.24 25.05 21.94
N ALA A 7 -13.98 25.09 23.04
CA ALA A 7 -13.51 24.57 24.33
C ALA A 7 -13.20 23.07 24.27
N LEU A 8 -14.04 22.28 23.58
CA LEU A 8 -13.81 20.87 23.37
C LEU A 8 -12.52 20.60 22.58
N PHE A 9 -12.17 21.46 21.62
CA PHE A 9 -10.95 21.32 20.83
C PHE A 9 -9.70 21.61 21.65
N LEU A 10 -9.73 22.66 22.47
CA LEU A 10 -8.64 22.98 23.41
C LEU A 10 -8.42 21.86 24.42
N TRP A 11 -9.51 21.35 25.01
CA TRP A 11 -9.46 20.24 25.96
C TRP A 11 -8.93 18.95 25.31
N PHE A 12 -9.44 18.59 24.12
CA PHE A 12 -8.95 17.43 23.38
C PHE A 12 -7.44 17.51 23.13
N THR A 13 -6.95 18.69 22.73
CA THR A 13 -5.51 18.90 22.44
C THR A 13 -4.65 18.73 23.69
N GLN A 14 -5.13 19.15 24.87
CA GLN A 14 -4.40 19.00 26.13
C GLN A 14 -4.37 17.57 26.67
N GLN A 15 -5.38 16.76 26.35
CA GLN A 15 -5.54 15.42 26.92
C GLN A 15 -5.02 14.30 26.01
N ARG A 16 -4.83 14.57 24.71
CA ARG A 16 -4.44 13.53 23.74
C ARG A 16 -3.11 12.83 24.05
N ASP A 17 -2.18 13.53 24.71
CA ASP A 17 -0.85 12.99 25.05
C ASP A 17 -0.87 12.19 26.37
N LYS A 18 -2.02 12.16 27.07
CA LYS A 18 -2.22 11.49 28.36
C LYS A 18 -3.02 10.19 28.25
N GLY A 19 -3.52 9.85 27.06
CA GLY A 19 -4.25 8.61 26.80
C GLY A 19 -5.23 8.71 25.62
N PRO A 20 -5.76 7.57 25.14
CA PRO A 20 -6.68 7.54 24.01
C PRO A 20 -8.04 8.16 24.36
N ILE A 21 -8.46 9.16 23.60
CA ILE A 21 -9.75 9.83 23.75
C ILE A 21 -10.73 9.27 22.71
N THR A 22 -11.81 8.64 23.16
CA THR A 22 -12.81 8.01 22.30
C THR A 22 -13.96 8.96 21.97
N GLY A 23 -14.77 8.61 20.96
CA GLY A 23 -15.95 9.38 20.56
C GLY A 23 -16.94 9.65 21.72
N PRO A 24 -17.32 8.63 22.52
CA PRO A 24 -18.19 8.83 23.68
C PRO A 24 -17.62 9.81 24.70
N ILE A 25 -16.30 9.77 24.97
CA ILE A 25 -15.65 10.70 25.90
C ILE A 25 -15.76 12.15 25.40
N LEU A 26 -15.60 12.37 24.09
CA LEU A 26 -15.77 13.69 23.49
C LEU A 26 -17.21 14.19 23.57
N GLN A 27 -18.20 13.30 23.42
CA GLN A 27 -19.61 13.66 23.52
C GLN A 27 -19.97 14.06 24.96
N GLU A 28 -19.58 13.25 25.94
CA GLU A 28 -19.79 13.56 27.35
C GLU A 28 -19.10 14.87 27.75
N LYS A 29 -17.87 15.09 27.27
CA LYS A 29 -17.16 16.34 27.58
C LYS A 29 -17.80 17.56 26.89
N ALA A 30 -18.32 17.41 25.68
CA ALA A 30 -19.08 18.46 25.01
C ALA A 30 -20.35 18.84 25.79
N LEU A 31 -21.04 17.85 26.37
CA LEU A 31 -22.20 18.07 27.22
C LEU A 31 -21.82 18.75 28.54
N SER A 32 -20.69 18.37 29.16
CA SER A 32 -20.17 19.07 30.35
C SER A 32 -19.88 20.55 30.05
N PHE A 33 -19.22 20.84 28.93
CA PHE A 33 -18.96 22.23 28.54
C PHE A 33 -20.24 23.01 28.23
N GLN A 34 -21.25 22.38 27.62
CA GLN A 34 -22.53 23.04 27.41
C GLN A 34 -23.17 23.46 28.75
N LYS A 35 -23.18 22.55 29.74
CA LYS A 35 -23.71 22.83 31.08
C LYS A 35 -22.93 23.95 31.79
N GLU A 36 -21.61 23.95 31.63
CA GLU A 36 -20.72 24.99 32.21
C GLU A 36 -20.87 26.35 31.53
N PHE A 37 -21.27 26.39 30.24
CA PHE A 37 -21.34 27.64 29.49
C PHE A 37 -22.71 28.31 29.47
N ASN A 38 -23.83 27.60 29.70
CA ASN A 38 -25.18 28.18 29.78
C ASN A 38 -26.23 27.17 30.31
N GLU A 39 -26.98 27.52 31.36
CA GLU A 39 -28.14 26.74 31.84
C GLU A 39 -29.43 26.98 31.00
N GLU A 40 -29.45 27.98 30.11
CA GLU A 40 -30.67 28.47 29.44
C GLU A 40 -30.85 28.05 27.96
N GLU A 41 -29.90 27.32 27.34
CA GLU A 41 -30.07 26.74 26.00
C GLU A 41 -30.11 25.19 26.07
N PRO A 42 -31.30 24.58 26.23
CA PRO A 42 -31.45 23.15 26.51
C PRO A 42 -31.26 22.23 25.27
N ASP A 43 -31.17 22.78 24.06
CA ASP A 43 -31.27 21.98 22.82
C ASP A 43 -29.93 21.49 22.24
N PHE A 44 -28.80 21.74 22.92
CA PHE A 44 -27.53 21.20 22.43
C PHE A 44 -27.43 19.69 22.66
N MET A 45 -27.50 18.94 21.57
CA MET A 45 -27.22 17.51 21.56
C MET A 45 -25.84 17.22 20.99
N ALA A 46 -24.97 16.62 21.81
CA ALA A 46 -23.72 16.01 21.38
C ALA A 46 -23.98 14.69 20.60
N SER A 47 -24.86 14.74 19.61
CA SER A 47 -25.23 13.60 18.77
C SER A 47 -24.03 13.07 17.98
N VAL A 48 -24.12 11.82 17.53
CA VAL A 48 -23.10 11.20 16.67
C VAL A 48 -22.85 12.07 15.43
N GLY A 49 -23.92 12.57 14.79
CA GLY A 49 -23.81 13.44 13.62
C GLY A 49 -23.23 14.83 13.90
N TRP A 50 -23.38 15.36 15.12
CA TRP A 50 -22.67 16.57 15.54
C TRP A 50 -21.18 16.30 15.73
N LEU A 51 -20.83 15.20 16.42
CA LEU A 51 -19.45 14.80 16.66
C LEU A 51 -18.71 14.54 15.33
N ASP A 52 -19.34 13.87 14.38
CA ASP A 52 -18.74 13.58 13.08
C ASP A 52 -18.45 14.86 12.28
N ARG A 53 -19.37 15.83 12.32
CA ARG A 53 -19.14 17.16 11.74
C ARG A 53 -18.01 17.89 12.47
N TRP A 54 -18.03 17.90 13.81
CA TRP A 54 -16.99 18.53 14.62
C TRP A 54 -15.60 17.94 14.31
N LYS A 55 -15.46 16.61 14.27
CA LYS A 55 -14.24 15.92 13.86
C LYS A 55 -13.81 16.34 12.45
N LYS A 56 -14.72 16.39 11.49
CA LYS A 56 -14.42 16.77 10.10
C LYS A 56 -13.93 18.21 9.93
N TYR A 57 -14.47 19.15 10.72
CA TYR A 57 -14.13 20.58 10.62
C TYR A 57 -12.97 21.00 11.53
N ARG A 58 -12.74 20.31 12.66
CA ARG A 58 -11.73 20.67 13.66
C ARG A 58 -10.55 19.71 13.73
N LEU A 59 -10.73 18.46 13.31
CA LEU A 59 -9.66 17.47 13.23
C LEU A 59 -9.32 17.19 11.78
N ARG A 60 -8.04 17.27 11.45
CA ARG A 60 -7.56 16.67 10.20
C ARG A 60 -7.66 15.15 10.39
N GLN A 61 -8.59 14.50 9.69
CA GLN A 61 -8.65 13.04 9.64
C GLN A 61 -7.40 12.55 8.89
N LEU A 62 -6.28 12.49 9.59
CA LEU A 62 -5.14 11.72 9.16
C LEU A 62 -5.58 10.27 9.27
N SER A 63 -5.61 9.57 8.15
CA SER A 63 -5.45 8.12 8.15
C SER A 63 -4.17 7.85 8.96
N ILE A 64 -4.33 7.43 10.21
CA ILE A 64 -3.20 7.02 11.05
C ILE A 64 -2.67 5.71 10.45
N CYS A 65 -1.77 5.81 9.47
CA CYS A 65 -0.74 4.80 9.35
C CYS A 65 0.18 5.02 10.54
N GLY A 66 0.15 4.11 11.53
CA GLY A 66 0.94 4.24 12.76
C GLY A 66 2.41 4.58 12.52
N GLU A 67 2.97 4.12 11.40
CA GLU A 67 4.34 4.40 10.97
C GLU A 67 4.66 5.88 10.67
N LYS A 68 3.68 6.69 10.28
CA LYS A 68 3.93 8.13 10.02
C LYS A 68 4.09 8.93 11.32
N LEU A 69 3.54 8.43 12.44
CA LEU A 69 3.64 9.07 13.74
C LEU A 69 4.92 8.68 14.49
N SER A 70 5.48 7.48 14.23
CA SER A 70 6.77 7.03 14.79
C SER A 70 7.97 7.36 13.90
N ALA A 71 7.78 8.13 12.82
CA ALA A 71 8.77 8.33 11.78
C ALA A 71 10.07 8.96 12.30
N ASN A 72 11.18 8.24 12.16
CA ASN A 72 12.50 8.70 12.62
C ASN A 72 13.18 9.56 11.54
N ARG A 73 13.01 10.88 11.63
CA ARG A 73 13.57 11.81 10.64
C ARG A 73 15.10 11.88 10.66
N GLU A 74 15.72 11.77 11.83
CA GLU A 74 17.18 11.75 11.95
C GLU A 74 17.77 10.49 11.33
N GLY A 75 17.18 9.32 11.65
CA GLY A 75 17.53 8.05 11.04
C GLY A 75 17.38 8.06 9.52
N PHE A 76 16.31 8.69 9.01
CA PHE A 76 16.12 8.89 7.58
C PHE A 76 17.23 9.75 6.96
N LEU A 77 17.58 10.89 7.55
CA LEU A 77 18.64 11.77 7.01
C LEU A 77 20.00 11.05 6.99
N LYS A 78 20.31 10.29 8.05
CA LYS A 78 21.53 9.49 8.13
C LYS A 78 21.55 8.38 7.08
N PHE A 79 20.42 7.68 6.91
CA PHE A 79 20.29 6.64 5.89
C PHE A 79 20.41 7.21 4.47
N LYS A 80 19.76 8.34 4.20
CA LYS A 80 19.88 9.05 2.93
C LYS A 80 21.34 9.40 2.61
N ALA A 81 22.06 9.99 3.57
CA ALA A 81 23.49 10.29 3.39
C ALA A 81 24.31 9.02 3.11
N ASN A 82 24.07 7.94 3.85
CA ASN A 82 24.74 6.66 3.62
C ASN A 82 24.45 6.09 2.23
N CYS A 83 23.20 6.16 1.75
CA CYS A 83 22.84 5.72 0.39
C CYS A 83 23.56 6.52 -0.69
N HIS A 84 23.69 7.85 -0.53
CA HIS A 84 24.46 8.68 -1.45
C HIS A 84 25.95 8.28 -1.45
N CYS A 85 26.58 8.20 -0.28
CA CYS A 85 27.98 7.79 -0.18
C CYS A 85 28.22 6.39 -0.77
N LEU A 86 27.29 5.45 -0.54
CA LEU A 86 27.38 4.10 -1.08
C LEU A 86 27.30 4.08 -2.62
N THR A 87 26.35 4.85 -3.16
CA THR A 87 26.16 5.00 -4.61
C THR A 87 27.40 5.56 -5.28
N GLU A 88 27.99 6.61 -4.69
CA GLU A 88 29.22 7.24 -5.18
C GLU A 88 30.44 6.32 -5.06
N ASN A 89 30.67 5.72 -3.88
CA ASN A 89 31.83 4.87 -3.61
C ASN A 89 31.85 3.60 -4.47
N GLU A 90 30.67 3.03 -4.76
CA GLU A 90 30.56 1.82 -5.57
C GLU A 90 30.36 2.09 -7.06
N GLY A 91 30.22 3.37 -7.46
CA GLY A 91 29.98 3.79 -8.84
C GLY A 91 28.65 3.29 -9.39
N LEU A 92 27.61 3.24 -8.56
CA LEU A 92 26.29 2.72 -8.94
C LEU A 92 25.50 3.77 -9.70
N SER A 93 24.90 3.38 -10.82
CA SER A 93 23.88 4.18 -11.50
C SER A 93 22.48 3.86 -10.97
N GLY A 94 21.49 4.68 -11.32
CA GLY A 94 20.09 4.41 -10.94
C GLY A 94 19.54 3.10 -11.52
N GLU A 95 20.16 2.56 -12.58
CA GLU A 95 19.85 1.25 -13.16
C GLU A 95 20.19 0.08 -12.24
N GLN A 96 21.08 0.30 -11.27
CA GLN A 96 21.63 -0.70 -10.35
C GLN A 96 21.00 -0.60 -8.95
N ILE A 97 20.10 0.34 -8.71
CA ILE A 97 19.44 0.52 -7.40
C ILE A 97 17.97 0.16 -7.56
N TYR A 98 17.51 -0.84 -6.79
CA TYR A 98 16.17 -1.39 -6.83
C TYR A 98 15.48 -1.28 -5.49
N ASN A 99 14.16 -1.22 -5.51
CA ASN A 99 13.31 -1.38 -4.36
C ASN A 99 12.13 -2.26 -4.77
N TYR A 100 11.71 -3.13 -3.86
CA TYR A 100 10.39 -3.74 -3.93
C TYR A 100 9.58 -3.36 -2.71
N ASP A 101 8.26 -3.46 -2.88
CA ASP A 101 7.32 -3.47 -1.77
C ASP A 101 6.09 -4.27 -2.14
N GLU A 102 5.34 -4.69 -1.13
CA GLU A 102 4.12 -5.46 -1.26
C GLU A 102 2.87 -4.66 -0.93
N THR A 103 1.76 -5.09 -1.53
CA THR A 103 0.48 -4.47 -1.22
C THR A 103 -0.66 -5.44 -1.25
N GLY A 104 -1.58 -5.27 -0.30
CA GLY A 104 -2.84 -5.99 -0.27
C GLY A 104 -3.83 -5.46 -1.30
N LEU A 105 -4.36 -6.36 -2.14
CA LEU A 105 -5.44 -6.06 -3.07
C LEU A 105 -6.67 -6.90 -2.69
N ASN A 106 -7.76 -6.22 -2.33
CA ASN A 106 -9.07 -6.83 -2.22
C ASN A 106 -9.75 -6.73 -3.57
N TYR A 107 -9.64 -7.77 -4.38
CA TYR A 107 -9.85 -7.66 -5.83
C TYR A 107 -11.33 -7.63 -6.25
N LYS A 108 -12.25 -8.05 -5.37
CA LYS A 108 -13.71 -7.93 -5.55
C LYS A 108 -14.34 -6.77 -4.76
N MET A 109 -13.53 -5.85 -4.22
CA MET A 109 -14.08 -4.73 -3.45
C MET A 109 -14.54 -3.60 -4.37
N LEU A 110 -15.83 -3.26 -4.31
CA LEU A 110 -16.37 -2.03 -4.92
C LEU A 110 -15.99 -0.78 -4.10
N PRO A 111 -16.07 0.43 -4.67
CA PRO A 111 -15.84 1.66 -3.92
C PRO A 111 -16.72 1.73 -2.67
N SER A 112 -16.09 2.06 -1.53
CA SER A 112 -16.70 2.08 -0.19
C SER A 112 -17.79 3.15 0.02
N LYS A 113 -18.14 3.90 -1.01
CA LYS A 113 -19.27 4.84 -1.05
C LYS A 113 -20.26 4.39 -2.12
N THR A 114 -20.87 3.24 -1.89
CA THR A 114 -22.08 2.83 -2.61
C THR A 114 -23.27 3.40 -1.83
N LEU A 115 -24.22 4.03 -2.53
CA LEU A 115 -25.53 4.34 -1.97
C LEU A 115 -26.24 2.99 -1.77
N ALA A 116 -26.02 2.35 -0.63
CA ALA A 116 -26.70 1.10 -0.30
C ALA A 116 -28.16 1.42 0.05
N SER A 117 -29.08 0.66 -0.53
CA SER A 117 -30.48 0.70 -0.07
C SER A 117 -30.59 0.09 1.34
N TRP A 118 -31.59 0.49 2.11
CA TRP A 118 -31.86 -0.07 3.45
C TRP A 118 -32.09 -1.60 3.46
N ALA A 119 -32.24 -2.24 2.30
CA ALA A 119 -32.47 -3.68 2.14
C ALA A 119 -31.17 -4.52 2.03
N GLU A 120 -29.99 -3.90 1.96
CA GLU A 120 -28.72 -4.62 1.77
C GLU A 120 -28.07 -5.03 3.11
N ALA A 121 -28.09 -6.32 3.41
CA ALA A 121 -27.62 -6.87 4.70
C ALA A 121 -26.08 -7.01 4.84
N SER A 122 -25.31 -6.97 3.74
CA SER A 122 -23.84 -7.12 3.81
C SER A 122 -23.11 -6.68 2.54
N ALA A 123 -21.94 -6.06 2.70
CA ALA A 123 -21.02 -5.78 1.59
C ALA A 123 -20.41 -7.09 1.02
N PRO A 124 -20.15 -7.19 -0.30
CA PRO A 124 -19.55 -8.37 -0.91
C PRO A 124 -18.17 -8.70 -0.31
N GLY A 125 -17.88 -10.02 -0.23
CA GLY A 125 -16.78 -10.59 0.53
C GLY A 125 -15.37 -10.05 0.22
N LYS A 126 -14.54 -9.95 1.26
CA LYS A 126 -13.14 -9.52 1.18
C LYS A 126 -12.23 -10.65 0.66
N GLU A 127 -12.17 -10.82 -0.65
CA GLU A 127 -11.16 -11.70 -1.26
C GLU A 127 -9.83 -10.92 -1.44
N ARG A 128 -8.85 -11.22 -0.59
CA ARG A 128 -7.53 -10.58 -0.57
C ARG A 128 -6.46 -11.42 -1.28
N VAL A 129 -5.62 -10.73 -2.04
CA VAL A 129 -4.32 -11.20 -2.54
C VAL A 129 -3.23 -10.20 -2.13
N THR A 130 -1.97 -10.61 -2.22
CA THR A 130 -0.81 -9.72 -2.04
C THR A 130 -0.05 -9.63 -3.36
N ILE A 131 0.34 -8.41 -3.73
CA ILE A 131 1.09 -8.10 -4.95
C ILE A 131 2.43 -7.53 -4.53
N LEU A 132 3.54 -8.13 -4.98
CA LEU A 132 4.88 -7.54 -4.85
C LEU A 132 5.26 -6.90 -6.19
N ALA A 133 5.66 -5.63 -6.12
CA ALA A 133 6.14 -4.85 -7.24
C ALA A 133 7.58 -4.40 -6.99
N CYS A 134 8.42 -4.45 -8.02
CA CYS A 134 9.83 -4.08 -7.93
C CYS A 134 10.25 -3.32 -9.19
N SER A 135 11.00 -2.24 -9.02
CA SER A 135 11.62 -1.50 -10.12
C SER A 135 12.93 -0.87 -9.69
N ASN A 136 13.75 -0.47 -10.67
CA ASN A 136 14.95 0.33 -10.41
C ASN A 136 14.65 1.82 -10.22
N ALA A 137 15.68 2.58 -9.84
CA ALA A 137 15.60 4.00 -9.54
C ALA A 137 15.31 4.88 -10.75
N THR A 138 15.69 4.46 -11.96
CA THR A 138 15.35 5.18 -13.19
C THR A 138 13.96 4.81 -13.73
N GLY A 139 13.37 3.70 -13.26
CA GLY A 139 12.07 3.21 -13.71
C GLY A 139 12.08 2.52 -15.08
N ASN A 140 13.25 2.38 -15.73
CA ASN A 140 13.37 1.74 -17.03
C ASN A 140 13.43 0.20 -16.94
N HIS A 141 13.55 -0.36 -15.72
CA HIS A 141 13.42 -1.79 -15.47
C HIS A 141 12.37 -2.05 -14.38
N LYS A 142 11.24 -2.61 -14.83
CA LYS A 142 10.19 -3.18 -13.98
C LYS A 142 10.32 -4.69 -13.97
N LEU A 143 10.31 -5.29 -12.79
CA LEU A 143 10.23 -6.75 -12.69
C LEU A 143 8.78 -7.22 -12.87
N ARG A 144 8.63 -8.46 -13.32
CA ARG A 144 7.32 -9.13 -13.37
C ARG A 144 6.73 -9.22 -11.95
N LEU A 145 5.47 -8.79 -11.81
CA LEU A 145 4.79 -8.82 -10.51
C LEU A 145 4.77 -10.24 -9.91
N THR A 146 4.94 -10.33 -8.60
CA THR A 146 4.62 -11.56 -7.87
C THR A 146 3.22 -11.44 -7.29
N PHE A 147 2.36 -12.43 -7.60
CA PHE A 147 0.97 -12.47 -7.18
C PHE A 147 0.78 -13.62 -6.18
N ILE A 148 0.47 -13.28 -4.93
CA ILE A 148 0.33 -14.24 -3.85
C ILE A 148 -1.16 -14.44 -3.54
N GLY A 149 -1.67 -15.63 -3.86
CA GLY A 149 -3.02 -16.06 -3.51
C GLY A 149 -3.06 -17.09 -2.38
N LYS A 150 -4.27 -17.52 -2.00
CA LYS A 150 -4.44 -18.56 -0.97
C LYS A 150 -4.27 -19.97 -1.49
N ALA A 151 -4.91 -20.27 -2.62
CA ALA A 151 -4.95 -21.62 -3.17
C ALA A 151 -3.65 -21.95 -3.91
N LYS A 152 -3.08 -23.14 -3.68
CA LYS A 152 -1.91 -23.62 -4.44
C LYS A 152 -2.20 -23.72 -5.94
N ASN A 153 -3.37 -24.25 -6.30
CA ASN A 153 -3.84 -24.41 -7.68
C ASN A 153 -5.24 -23.81 -7.80
N PRO A 154 -5.38 -22.50 -8.03
CA PRO A 154 -6.68 -21.88 -8.23
C PRO A 154 -7.41 -22.48 -9.42
N ARG A 155 -8.72 -22.77 -9.26
CA ARG A 155 -9.57 -23.26 -10.37
C ARG A 155 -9.54 -22.32 -11.57
N ALA A 156 -9.39 -21.01 -11.33
CA ALA A 156 -9.27 -19.98 -12.36
C ALA A 156 -8.06 -20.17 -13.31
N PHE A 157 -7.02 -20.90 -12.88
CA PHE A 157 -5.83 -21.18 -13.69
C PHE A 157 -5.81 -22.59 -14.27
N LYS A 158 -6.94 -23.31 -14.19
CA LYS A 158 -7.04 -24.64 -14.79
C LYS A 158 -6.67 -24.55 -16.28
N ASN A 159 -5.79 -25.44 -16.73
CA ASN A 159 -5.29 -25.51 -18.10
C ASN A 159 -4.44 -24.30 -18.57
N ILE A 160 -3.93 -23.49 -17.64
CA ILE A 160 -2.99 -22.41 -17.96
C ILE A 160 -1.61 -22.78 -17.39
N ALA A 161 -0.59 -22.82 -18.26
CA ALA A 161 0.78 -23.03 -17.81
C ALA A 161 1.23 -21.86 -16.93
N PRO A 162 1.95 -22.08 -15.81
CA PRO A 162 2.43 -20.99 -14.95
C PRO A 162 3.27 -19.94 -15.69
N THR A 163 4.03 -20.37 -16.70
CA THR A 163 4.84 -19.51 -17.56
C THR A 163 4.01 -18.59 -18.45
N ALA A 164 2.79 -19.00 -18.83
CA ALA A 164 1.87 -18.23 -19.67
C ALA A 164 1.08 -17.15 -18.92
N LEU A 165 1.10 -17.18 -17.57
CA LEU A 165 0.54 -16.08 -16.79
C LEU A 165 1.39 -14.81 -16.99
N PRO A 166 0.82 -13.60 -16.92
CA PRO A 166 1.60 -12.37 -16.98
C PRO A 166 2.26 -12.00 -15.64
N VAL A 167 2.03 -12.78 -14.57
CA VAL A 167 2.59 -12.57 -13.21
C VAL A 167 3.21 -13.86 -12.69
N SER A 168 4.16 -13.76 -11.77
CA SER A 168 4.70 -14.92 -11.04
C SER A 168 3.73 -15.30 -9.93
N TYR A 169 2.99 -16.40 -10.08
CA TYR A 169 2.03 -16.83 -9.06
C TYR A 169 2.71 -17.60 -7.92
N LYS A 170 2.38 -17.23 -6.69
CA LYS A 170 2.77 -17.92 -5.46
C LYS A 170 1.54 -18.13 -4.58
N ASN A 171 1.63 -19.06 -3.63
CA ASN A 171 0.56 -19.32 -2.69
C ASN A 171 1.04 -19.26 -1.23
N HIS A 172 0.20 -18.69 -0.37
CA HIS A 172 0.36 -18.73 1.08
C HIS A 172 -1.03 -18.81 1.72
N ARG A 173 -1.21 -19.56 2.82
CA ARG A 173 -2.53 -19.78 3.44
C ARG A 173 -3.34 -18.51 3.70
N ASN A 174 -2.65 -17.41 4.03
CA ASN A 174 -3.23 -16.10 4.30
C ASN A 174 -3.06 -15.11 3.14
N ALA A 175 -2.48 -15.54 2.02
CA ALA A 175 -2.07 -14.69 0.90
C ALA A 175 -1.14 -13.56 1.35
N TRP A 176 -0.12 -13.88 2.16
CA TRP A 176 0.87 -12.96 2.69
C TRP A 176 2.25 -13.34 2.16
N MET A 177 3.18 -12.40 2.20
CA MET A 177 4.60 -12.68 2.01
C MET A 177 5.13 -13.50 3.21
N ASP A 178 6.12 -14.35 2.97
CA ASP A 178 6.90 -15.00 4.01
C ASP A 178 8.38 -15.08 3.56
N SER A 179 9.26 -15.45 4.49
CA SER A 179 10.71 -15.52 4.24
C SER A 179 11.07 -16.50 3.11
N GLY A 180 10.35 -17.60 2.99
CA GLY A 180 10.57 -18.60 1.93
C GLY A 180 10.21 -18.07 0.55
N ILE A 181 9.08 -17.37 0.43
CA ILE A 181 8.66 -16.70 -0.80
C ILE A 181 9.63 -15.57 -1.14
N SER A 182 10.04 -14.76 -0.15
CA SER A 182 11.01 -13.66 -0.33
C SER A 182 12.35 -14.15 -0.86
N ARG A 183 12.96 -15.11 -0.16
CA ARG A 183 14.22 -15.74 -0.58
C ARG A 183 14.09 -16.38 -1.96
N GLY A 184 13.00 -17.12 -2.19
CA GLY A 184 12.71 -17.74 -3.47
C GLY A 184 12.55 -16.73 -4.61
N TRP A 185 11.93 -15.57 -4.34
CA TRP A 185 11.78 -14.49 -5.30
C TRP A 185 13.13 -13.83 -5.62
N PHE A 186 13.95 -13.57 -4.60
CA PHE A 186 15.28 -13.00 -4.80
C PHE A 186 16.12 -13.85 -5.78
N PHE A 187 16.24 -15.15 -5.51
CA PHE A 187 17.10 -16.01 -6.33
C PHE A 187 16.51 -16.38 -7.70
N ASN A 188 15.19 -16.54 -7.81
CA ASN A 188 14.57 -17.08 -9.03
C ASN A 188 13.90 -16.01 -9.92
N ALA A 189 13.70 -14.80 -9.42
CA ALA A 189 13.08 -13.71 -10.18
C ALA A 189 13.97 -12.46 -10.22
N PHE A 190 14.43 -11.99 -9.06
CA PHE A 190 15.22 -10.76 -9.01
C PHE A 190 16.58 -10.90 -9.68
N LEU A 191 17.42 -11.84 -9.24
CA LEU A 191 18.78 -12.01 -9.77
C LEU A 191 18.79 -12.24 -11.29
N PRO A 192 18.03 -13.20 -11.87
CA PRO A 192 18.08 -13.43 -13.31
C PRO A 192 17.62 -12.21 -14.12
N SER A 193 16.59 -11.50 -13.66
CA SER A 193 16.07 -10.30 -14.34
C SER A 193 17.07 -9.16 -14.30
N VAL A 194 17.69 -8.92 -13.14
CA VAL A 194 18.67 -7.84 -12.96
C VAL A 194 19.95 -8.15 -13.72
N GLU A 195 20.49 -9.36 -13.63
CA GLU A 195 21.68 -9.75 -14.39
C GLU A 195 21.45 -9.61 -15.90
N GLN A 196 20.30 -10.05 -16.42
CA GLN A 196 19.95 -9.88 -17.83
C GLN A 196 19.88 -8.40 -18.23
N PHE A 197 19.24 -7.57 -17.40
CA PHE A 197 19.10 -6.14 -17.66
C PHE A 197 20.45 -5.42 -17.65
N LEU A 198 21.29 -5.66 -16.63
CA LEU A 198 22.62 -5.04 -16.54
C LEU A 198 23.53 -5.46 -17.70
N ASN A 199 23.51 -6.74 -18.08
CA ASN A 199 24.22 -7.23 -19.25
C ASN A 199 23.76 -6.51 -20.54
N SER A 200 22.45 -6.26 -20.69
CA SER A 200 21.92 -5.55 -21.87
C SER A 200 22.37 -4.09 -21.99
N LEU A 201 22.79 -3.48 -20.88
CA LEU A 201 23.33 -2.12 -20.82
C LEU A 201 24.86 -2.08 -20.76
N ASN A 202 25.54 -3.23 -20.82
CA ASN A 202 26.98 -3.36 -20.56
C ASN A 202 27.41 -2.77 -19.20
N LEU A 203 26.54 -2.85 -18.19
CA LEU A 203 26.85 -2.45 -16.82
C LEU A 203 27.48 -3.62 -16.05
N PRO A 204 28.35 -3.33 -15.05
CA PRO A 204 28.83 -4.35 -14.13
C PRO A 204 27.67 -5.08 -13.44
N ARG A 205 27.84 -6.38 -13.14
CA ARG A 205 26.85 -7.19 -12.42
C ARG A 205 26.83 -6.89 -10.92
N LYS A 206 26.55 -5.63 -10.61
CA LYS A 206 26.47 -5.08 -9.27
C LYS A 206 25.13 -4.37 -9.13
N ALA A 207 24.40 -4.63 -8.06
CA ALA A 207 23.13 -3.98 -7.79
C ALA A 207 22.76 -4.04 -6.31
N ILE A 208 21.99 -3.05 -5.86
CA ILE A 208 21.48 -2.96 -4.50
C ILE A 208 19.96 -3.05 -4.55
N LEU A 209 19.41 -3.93 -3.72
CA LEU A 209 17.98 -4.00 -3.46
C LEU A 209 17.68 -3.43 -2.07
N VAL A 210 17.09 -2.26 -2.03
CA VAL A 210 16.65 -1.59 -0.80
C VAL A 210 15.25 -2.07 -0.44
N ILE A 211 15.02 -2.58 0.77
CA ILE A 211 13.70 -3.09 1.22
C ILE A 211 13.43 -2.73 2.68
N ASP A 212 12.17 -2.83 3.12
CA ASP A 212 11.80 -2.59 4.51
C ASP A 212 12.40 -3.62 5.47
N ASN A 213 12.64 -3.19 6.71
CA ASN A 213 13.08 -4.07 7.79
C ASN A 213 11.89 -4.75 8.48
N GLU A 214 11.10 -5.48 7.68
CA GLU A 214 9.99 -6.29 8.16
C GLU A 214 10.53 -7.63 8.73
N PRO A 215 10.17 -8.03 9.97
CA PRO A 215 10.69 -9.26 10.59
C PRO A 215 10.48 -10.57 9.82
N SER A 216 9.55 -10.58 8.86
CA SER A 216 9.29 -11.75 8.01
C SER A 216 10.29 -11.89 6.85
N GLN A 217 11.18 -10.91 6.63
CA GLN A 217 12.22 -10.97 5.62
C GLN A 217 13.42 -11.83 6.06
N PRO A 218 14.11 -12.52 5.12
CA PRO A 218 15.37 -13.20 5.40
C PRO A 218 16.47 -12.22 5.85
N ARG A 219 17.55 -12.72 6.44
CA ARG A 219 18.70 -11.87 6.80
C ARG A 219 19.47 -11.39 5.57
N GLU A 220 20.20 -10.28 5.69
CA GLU A 220 20.97 -9.70 4.56
C GLU A 220 21.98 -10.68 3.96
N ASP A 221 22.64 -11.48 4.80
CA ASP A 221 23.63 -12.49 4.41
C ASP A 221 23.00 -13.68 3.67
N GLU A 222 21.67 -13.84 3.73
CA GLU A 222 20.93 -14.83 2.95
C GLU A 222 20.48 -14.30 1.57
N LEU A 223 20.56 -12.99 1.34
CA LEU A 223 20.08 -12.29 0.15
C LEU A 223 21.23 -11.60 -0.61
N ILE A 224 22.25 -12.40 -0.92
CA ILE A 224 23.45 -11.96 -1.64
C ILE A 224 23.86 -12.95 -2.73
N ARG A 225 24.32 -12.43 -3.87
CA ARG A 225 25.03 -13.18 -4.91
C ARG A 225 26.07 -12.27 -5.57
N GLY A 226 27.34 -12.53 -5.31
CA GLY A 226 28.44 -11.68 -5.80
C GLY A 226 28.22 -10.24 -5.34
N ASP A 227 28.22 -9.31 -6.28
CA ASP A 227 28.03 -7.88 -6.02
C ASP A 227 26.55 -7.43 -6.05
N ILE A 228 25.60 -8.37 -6.12
CA ILE A 228 24.16 -8.09 -6.02
C ILE A 228 23.69 -8.47 -4.61
N ARG A 229 23.18 -7.49 -3.85
CA ARG A 229 22.83 -7.67 -2.44
C ARG A 229 21.65 -6.82 -1.99
N VAL A 230 21.09 -7.19 -0.84
CA VAL A 230 20.02 -6.44 -0.16
C VAL A 230 20.60 -5.47 0.88
N ILE A 231 19.92 -4.35 1.08
CA ILE A 231 20.11 -3.42 2.19
C ILE A 231 18.76 -3.12 2.81
N PHE A 232 18.65 -3.28 4.13
CA PHE A 232 17.42 -2.94 4.85
C PHE A 232 17.33 -1.45 5.20
N LEU A 233 16.14 -0.89 5.04
CA LEU A 233 15.79 0.41 5.61
C LEU A 233 15.86 0.33 7.14
N PRO A 234 16.45 1.31 7.83
CA PRO A 234 16.37 1.40 9.29
C PRO A 234 14.92 1.36 9.82
N PRO A 235 14.72 0.90 11.06
CA PRO A 235 13.40 0.93 11.69
C PRO A 235 12.77 2.33 11.65
N ASN A 236 11.46 2.38 11.41
CA ASN A 236 10.64 3.60 11.42
C ASN A 236 10.99 4.66 10.35
N ILE A 237 11.62 4.29 9.23
CA ILE A 237 11.81 5.22 8.11
C ILE A 237 11.07 4.82 6.82
N THR A 238 10.45 3.64 6.78
CA THR A 238 9.72 3.10 5.62
C THR A 238 8.74 4.11 5.05
N SER A 239 7.82 4.62 5.88
CA SER A 239 6.80 5.60 5.48
C SER A 239 7.37 6.93 4.95
N LEU A 240 8.63 7.25 5.29
CA LEU A 240 9.31 8.47 4.84
C LEU A 240 9.93 8.31 3.45
N CYS A 241 10.45 7.13 3.11
CA CYS A 241 11.39 7.01 2.00
C CYS A 241 11.31 5.73 1.16
N GLN A 242 10.50 4.73 1.53
CA GLN A 242 10.36 3.50 0.75
C GLN A 242 9.80 3.81 -0.65
N PRO A 243 10.60 3.69 -1.73
CA PRO A 243 10.24 4.23 -3.03
C PRO A 243 8.95 3.66 -3.62
N VAL A 244 8.75 2.34 -3.60
CA VAL A 244 7.55 1.72 -4.17
C VAL A 244 6.28 2.02 -3.34
N ASP A 245 6.42 2.26 -2.03
CA ASP A 245 5.32 2.67 -1.15
C ASP A 245 4.90 4.15 -1.34
N GLN A 246 5.80 5.01 -1.84
CA GLN A 246 5.50 6.46 -1.91
C GLN A 246 4.29 6.81 -2.76
N ASP A 247 4.07 6.10 -3.87
CA ASP A 247 2.93 6.34 -4.79
C ASP A 247 2.69 5.17 -5.75
N VAL A 248 3.71 4.34 -6.02
CA VAL A 248 3.67 3.33 -7.09
C VAL A 248 2.58 2.29 -6.83
N LEU A 249 2.50 1.74 -5.62
CA LEU A 249 1.46 0.76 -5.25
C LEU A 249 0.06 1.37 -5.25
N GLU A 250 -0.09 2.64 -4.87
CA GLU A 250 -1.37 3.33 -4.93
C GLU A 250 -1.83 3.55 -6.38
N VAL A 251 -0.92 4.00 -7.25
CA VAL A 251 -1.18 4.15 -8.70
C VAL A 251 -1.54 2.81 -9.34
N LEU A 252 -0.81 1.74 -8.99
CA LEU A 252 -1.11 0.39 -9.45
C LEU A 252 -2.55 -0.03 -9.08
N LYS A 253 -2.94 0.17 -7.81
CA LYS A 253 -4.31 -0.12 -7.34
C LYS A 253 -5.36 0.75 -8.01
N LYS A 254 -5.08 2.03 -8.25
CA LYS A 254 -5.99 2.95 -8.96
C LYS A 254 -6.24 2.47 -10.39
N LYS A 255 -5.17 2.13 -11.14
CA LYS A 255 -5.27 1.59 -12.50
C LYS A 255 -6.03 0.26 -12.54
N TYR A 256 -5.76 -0.64 -11.59
CA TYR A 256 -6.51 -1.89 -11.46
C TYR A 256 -8.00 -1.64 -11.23
N ARG A 257 -8.34 -0.74 -10.29
CA ARG A 257 -9.74 -0.40 -9.98
C ARG A 257 -10.45 0.20 -11.18
N HIS A 258 -9.77 1.06 -11.94
CA HIS A 258 -10.33 1.61 -13.16
C HIS A 258 -10.71 0.49 -14.15
N LYS A 259 -9.82 -0.48 -14.38
CA LYS A 259 -10.12 -1.66 -15.24
C LYS A 259 -11.33 -2.46 -14.73
N LEU A 260 -11.36 -2.78 -13.43
CA LEU A 260 -12.49 -3.47 -12.82
C LEU A 260 -13.80 -2.72 -13.06
N LEU A 261 -13.84 -1.41 -12.82
CA LEU A 261 -15.05 -0.61 -12.99
C LEU A 261 -15.47 -0.50 -14.45
N THR A 262 -14.54 -0.29 -15.39
CA THR A 262 -14.86 -0.25 -16.83
C THR A 262 -15.49 -1.57 -17.29
N THR A 263 -14.93 -2.72 -16.90
CA THR A 263 -15.52 -4.02 -17.24
C THR A 263 -16.88 -4.27 -16.58
N LEU A 264 -17.14 -3.68 -15.41
CA LEU A 264 -18.45 -3.76 -14.77
C LEU A 264 -19.48 -2.88 -15.48
N ILE A 265 -19.09 -1.69 -15.96
CA ILE A 265 -19.96 -0.72 -16.64
C ILE A 265 -20.38 -1.20 -18.02
N GLU A 266 -19.47 -1.80 -18.80
CA GLU A 266 -19.73 -2.36 -20.14
C GLU A 266 -20.84 -3.42 -20.18
N VAL A 267 -21.31 -3.91 -19.02
CA VAL A 267 -22.32 -4.97 -18.88
C VAL A 267 -23.62 -4.48 -18.24
N ILE A 268 -23.71 -3.20 -17.83
CA ILE A 268 -24.93 -2.64 -17.23
C ILE A 268 -26.08 -2.55 -18.25
N ASP A 269 -25.78 -2.65 -19.55
CA ASP A 269 -26.80 -2.69 -20.62
C ASP A 269 -27.49 -4.06 -20.77
N ASP A 270 -26.96 -5.12 -20.14
CA ASP A 270 -27.62 -6.40 -20.02
C ASP A 270 -28.37 -6.48 -18.68
N ARG A 271 -29.54 -7.10 -18.66
CA ARG A 271 -30.51 -7.17 -17.53
C ARG A 271 -29.98 -7.76 -16.19
N ASN A 272 -28.69 -7.99 -16.05
CA ASN A 272 -28.02 -8.49 -14.84
C ASN A 272 -27.37 -7.35 -14.04
N GLY A 273 -27.54 -7.35 -12.72
CA GLY A 273 -26.98 -6.32 -11.86
C GLY A 273 -25.44 -6.36 -11.75
N MET A 274 -24.82 -5.22 -11.44
CA MET A 274 -23.38 -5.06 -11.21
C MET A 274 -22.80 -6.11 -10.23
N LEU A 275 -23.56 -6.51 -9.22
CA LEU A 275 -23.14 -7.52 -8.23
C LEU A 275 -23.01 -8.93 -8.84
N ASP A 276 -23.87 -9.29 -9.78
CA ASP A 276 -23.79 -10.60 -10.44
C ASP A 276 -22.59 -10.67 -11.36
N LYS A 277 -22.28 -9.58 -12.07
CA LYS A 277 -21.05 -9.50 -12.85
C LYS A 277 -19.80 -9.56 -11.96
N LEU A 278 -19.79 -8.84 -10.84
CA LEU A 278 -18.70 -8.87 -9.88
C LEU A 278 -18.43 -10.30 -9.35
N ARG A 279 -19.49 -11.11 -9.18
CA ARG A 279 -19.36 -12.53 -8.79
C ARG A 279 -18.67 -13.38 -9.86
N THR A 280 -18.76 -13.01 -11.14
CA THR A 280 -18.08 -13.71 -12.25
C THR A 280 -16.58 -13.41 -12.33
N VAL A 281 -16.13 -12.28 -11.76
CA VAL A 281 -14.71 -11.92 -11.73
C VAL A 281 -13.92 -12.97 -10.96
N ASN A 282 -12.96 -13.58 -11.63
CA ASN A 282 -12.12 -14.62 -11.04
C ASN A 282 -10.63 -14.21 -11.07
N LEU A 283 -9.77 -15.02 -10.45
CA LEU A 283 -8.35 -14.71 -10.33
C LEU A 283 -7.62 -14.55 -11.67
N LYS A 284 -8.10 -15.18 -12.75
CA LYS A 284 -7.53 -14.98 -14.09
C LYS A 284 -7.69 -13.52 -14.50
N ASP A 285 -8.90 -13.00 -14.45
CA ASP A 285 -9.20 -11.62 -14.82
C ASP A 285 -8.33 -10.64 -14.02
N VAL A 286 -8.25 -10.85 -12.71
CA VAL A 286 -7.48 -10.03 -11.77
C VAL A 286 -5.99 -10.02 -12.11
N VAL A 287 -5.42 -11.20 -12.42
CA VAL A 287 -4.01 -11.34 -12.80
C VAL A 287 -3.69 -10.61 -14.10
N TYR A 288 -4.55 -10.69 -15.11
CA TYR A 288 -4.35 -9.97 -16.36
C TYR A 288 -4.52 -8.46 -16.17
N TRP A 289 -5.53 -8.01 -15.42
CA TRP A 289 -5.75 -6.59 -15.18
C TRP A 289 -4.62 -5.95 -14.39
N ILE A 290 -4.13 -6.59 -13.31
CA ILE A 290 -3.06 -6.03 -12.49
C ILE A 290 -1.72 -5.98 -13.26
N ALA A 291 -1.44 -6.99 -14.09
CA ALA A 291 -0.25 -6.99 -14.94
C ALA A 291 -0.29 -5.86 -15.98
N GLN A 292 -1.42 -5.70 -16.67
CA GLN A 292 -1.61 -4.58 -17.60
C GLN A 292 -1.53 -3.23 -16.88
N SER A 293 -2.08 -3.12 -15.66
CA SER A 293 -1.97 -1.91 -14.85
C SER A 293 -0.51 -1.58 -14.50
N TRP A 294 0.32 -2.59 -14.24
CA TRP A 294 1.75 -2.44 -13.97
C TRP A 294 2.53 -2.01 -15.20
N GLU A 295 2.25 -2.58 -16.36
CA GLU A 295 2.84 -2.18 -17.64
C GLU A 295 2.54 -0.71 -17.96
N GLN A 296 1.32 -0.26 -17.66
CA GLN A 296 0.86 1.13 -17.87
C GLN A 296 1.38 2.15 -16.85
N ILE A 297 2.16 1.76 -15.83
CA ILE A 297 2.85 2.73 -14.96
C ILE A 297 4.03 3.31 -15.73
N GLU A 298 4.03 4.64 -15.84
CA GLU A 298 5.06 5.39 -16.54
C GLU A 298 6.39 5.32 -15.79
N MET A 299 7.49 5.24 -16.55
CA MET A 299 8.86 5.31 -16.04
C MET A 299 9.07 6.52 -15.12
N GLN A 300 8.48 7.67 -15.47
CA GLN A 300 8.58 8.87 -14.66
C GLN A 300 7.93 8.69 -13.28
N THR A 301 6.80 7.99 -13.17
CA THR A 301 6.17 7.73 -11.87
C THR A 301 7.09 6.93 -10.96
N LEU A 302 7.76 5.92 -11.53
CA LEU A 302 8.74 5.10 -10.80
C LEU A 302 9.95 5.94 -10.39
N ALA A 303 10.59 6.66 -11.32
CA ALA A 303 11.75 7.49 -11.02
C ALA A 303 11.45 8.56 -9.96
N ARG A 304 10.26 9.18 -10.01
CA ARG A 304 9.84 10.18 -9.03
C ARG A 304 9.71 9.61 -7.63
N SER A 305 9.39 8.33 -7.49
CA SER A 305 9.20 7.69 -6.19
C SER A 305 10.50 7.57 -5.39
N TRP A 306 11.65 7.67 -6.07
CA TRP A 306 12.98 7.66 -5.46
C TRP A 306 13.47 9.01 -4.94
N ARG A 307 12.87 10.14 -5.34
CA ARG A 307 13.34 11.51 -5.02
C ARG A 307 13.56 11.81 -3.53
N LYS A 308 12.90 11.06 -2.66
CA LYS A 308 13.09 11.23 -1.21
C LYS A 308 14.42 10.62 -0.78
N LEU A 309 14.76 9.46 -1.31
CA LEU A 309 15.93 8.68 -0.93
C LEU A 309 17.19 9.03 -1.74
N LEU A 310 17.04 9.20 -3.06
CA LEU A 310 18.10 9.58 -4.01
C LEU A 310 17.91 11.02 -4.51
#